data_AF-A0A1H2VIN1-F1
#
_entry.id   AF-A0A1H2VIN1-F1
#
_cell.length_a   1.000
_cell.length_b   1.000
_cell.length_c   1.000
_cell.angle_alpha   90.00
_cell.angle_beta   90.00
_cell.angle_gamma   90.00
#
_symmetry.space_group_name_H-M   'P 1'
#
loop_
_entity.id
_entity.type
_entity.pdbx_description
1 polymer ?
#
loop_
_entity_poly.entity_id
_entity_poly.type
_entity_poly.pdbx_seq_one_letter_code
_entity_poly.pdbx_strand_id
1 'polypeptide(L)' 'MMPLILSLITATLFLTLAGATYGAEALLATAWVPMVALGLLGSGITVYILSEQAKQ' A
#
# COMPACT_ATOMS: atom_id res chain seq x y z
N MET A 1 -18.96 -36.58 -6.60
CA MET A 1 -19.42 -35.33 -5.93
C MET A 1 -18.40 -34.82 -4.90
N MET A 2 -17.92 -35.65 -3.96
CA MET A 2 -16.90 -35.29 -2.96
C MET A 2 -15.61 -34.62 -3.51
N PRO A 3 -14.99 -35.07 -4.61
CA PRO A 3 -13.78 -34.40 -5.15
C PRO A 3 -14.05 -33.03 -5.79
N LEU A 4 -15.28 -32.77 -6.24
CA LEU A 4 -15.64 -31.51 -6.91
C LEU A 4 -15.85 -30.39 -5.88
N ILE A 5 -16.45 -30.73 -4.72
CA ILE A 5 -16.62 -29.81 -3.59
C ILE A 5 -15.26 -29.44 -2.98
N LEU A 6 -14.36 -30.41 -2.78
CA LEU A 6 -13.00 -30.13 -2.30
C LEU A 6 -12.24 -29.21 -3.26
N SER A 7 -12.32 -29.47 -4.57
CA SER A 7 -11.69 -28.63 -5.59
C SER A 7 -12.20 -27.18 -5.56
N LEU A 8 -13.51 -26.99 -5.41
CA LEU A 8 -14.12 -25.66 -5.25
C LEU A 8 -13.63 -24.92 -4.00
N ILE A 9 -13.54 -25.61 -2.86
CA ILE A 9 -13.05 -25.02 -1.61
C ILE A 9 -11.58 -24.61 -1.79
N THR A 10 -10.74 -25.47 -2.34
CA THR A 10 -9.31 -25.18 -2.55
C THR A 10 -9.10 -24.03 -3.54
N ALA A 11 -9.85 -24.00 -4.65
CA ALA A 11 -9.80 -22.91 -5.62
C ALA A 11 -10.21 -21.56 -4.99
N THR A 12 -11.27 -21.57 -4.18
CA THR A 12 -11.75 -20.37 -3.49
C THR A 12 -10.71 -19.85 -2.48
N LEU A 13 -10.09 -20.76 -1.71
CA LEU A 13 -9.03 -20.40 -0.78
C LEU A 13 -7.83 -19.80 -1.52
N PHE A 14 -7.40 -20.42 -2.62
CA PHE A 14 -6.27 -19.94 -3.42
C PHE A 14 -6.53 -18.55 -4.00
N LEU A 15 -7.71 -18.32 -4.58
CA LEU A 15 -8.09 -17.01 -5.11
C LEU A 15 -8.17 -15.94 -4.03
N THR A 16 -8.64 -16.29 -2.83
CA THR A 16 -8.71 -15.37 -1.69
C THR A 16 -7.31 -14.98 -1.21
N LEU A 17 -6.41 -15.95 -1.06
CA LEU A 17 -5.02 -15.73 -0.66
C LEU A 17 -4.25 -14.91 -1.70
N ALA A 18 -4.40 -15.25 -2.99
CA ALA A 18 -3.80 -14.51 -4.08
C ALA A 18 -4.35 -13.08 -4.15
N GLY A 19 -5.67 -12.90 -4.08
CA GLY A 19 -6.30 -11.59 -4.07
C GLY A 19 -5.86 -10.71 -2.89
N ALA A 20 -5.74 -11.29 -1.70
CA ALA A 20 -5.29 -10.58 -0.51
C ALA A 20 -3.83 -10.12 -0.61
N THR A 21 -2.95 -10.96 -1.14
CA THR A 21 -1.51 -10.66 -1.28
C THR A 21 -1.25 -9.63 -2.37
N TYR A 22 -1.69 -9.90 -3.61
CA TYR A 22 -1.51 -8.97 -4.72
C TYR A 22 -2.29 -7.65 -4.52
N GLY A 23 -3.48 -7.71 -3.92
CA GLY A 23 -4.28 -6.53 -3.63
C GLY A 23 -3.63 -5.62 -2.57
N ALA A 24 -3.08 -6.21 -1.50
CA ALA A 24 -2.38 -5.45 -0.46
C ALA A 24 -1.08 -4.82 -0.99
N GLU A 25 -0.29 -5.56 -1.77
CA GLU A 25 0.93 -5.06 -2.39
C GLU A 25 0.63 -3.90 -3.35
N ALA A 26 -0.43 -4.03 -4.16
CA ALA A 26 -0.85 -2.97 -5.07
C ALA A 26 -1.27 -1.69 -4.31
N LEU A 27 -2.06 -1.80 -3.24
CA LEU A 27 -2.47 -0.65 -2.42
C LEU A 27 -1.27 0.03 -1.75
N LEU A 28 -0.33 -0.77 -1.21
CA LEU A 28 0.89 -0.25 -0.59
C LEU A 28 1.77 0.49 -1.60
N ALA A 29 2.04 -0.13 -2.75
CA ALA A 29 2.95 0.43 -3.75
C ALA A 29 2.36 1.63 -4.49
N THR A 30 1.06 1.61 -4.82
CA THR A 30 0.44 2.63 -5.68
C THR A 30 -0.16 3.80 -4.91
N ALA A 31 -0.60 3.60 -3.66
CA ALA A 31 -1.26 4.65 -2.89
C ALA A 31 -0.44 5.08 -1.67
N TRP A 32 -0.02 4.12 -0.83
CA TRP A 32 0.65 4.45 0.43
C TRP A 32 2.05 5.03 0.25
N VAL A 33 2.92 4.36 -0.53
CA VAL A 33 4.31 4.80 -0.73
C VAL A 33 4.38 6.21 -1.33
N PRO A 34 3.63 6.56 -2.41
CA PRO A 34 3.62 7.91 -2.95
C PRO A 34 3.08 8.95 -1.97
N MET A 35 2.02 8.63 -1.22
CA MET A 35 1.47 9.54 -0.22
C MET A 35 2.49 9.87 0.87
N VAL A 36 3.19 8.87 1.40
CA VAL A 36 4.24 9.06 2.41
C VAL A 36 5.41 9.86 1.83
N ALA A 37 5.84 9.54 0.61
CA ALA A 37 6.92 10.28 -0.06
C ALA A 37 6.59 11.76 -0.26
N LEU A 38 5.37 12.07 -0.72
CA LEU A 38 4.90 13.44 -0.87
C LEU A 38 4.79 14.16 0.48
N GLY A 39 4.32 13.47 1.52
CA GLY A 39 4.27 14.01 2.89
C GLY A 39 5.65 14.37 3.43
N LEU A 40 6.64 13.50 3.24
CA LEU A 40 8.02 13.75 3.64
C LEU A 40 8.63 14.93 2.88
N LEU A 41 8.44 14.99 1.55
CA LEU A 41 8.87 16.11 0.73
C LEU A 41 8.25 17.44 1.19
N GLY A 42 6.94 17.45 1.41
CA GLY A 42 6.21 18.61 1.94
C GLY A 42 6.77 19.07 3.28
N SER A 43 7.00 18.13 4.22
CA SER A 43 7.58 18.46 5.52
C SER A 43 8.99 19.04 5.41
N GLY A 44 9.83 18.50 4.52
CA GLY A 44 11.19 18.98 4.29
C GLY A 44 11.20 20.41 3.75
N ILE A 45 10.30 20.71 2.81
CA ILE A 45 10.09 22.07 2.28
C ILE A 45 9.62 23.02 3.38
N THR A 46 8.64 22.61 4.20
CA THR A 46 8.17 23.44 5.31
C THR A 46 9.28 23.75 6.31
N VAL A 47 10.06 22.74 6.72
CA VAL A 47 11.20 22.94 7.64
C VAL A 47 12.23 23.89 7.04
N TYR A 48 12.55 23.75 5.76
CA TYR A 48 13.47 24.66 5.06
C TYR A 48 12.97 26.11 5.08
N ILE A 49 11.71 26.34 4.72
CA ILE A 49 11.12 27.69 4.71
C ILE A 49 11.16 28.31 6.11
N LEU A 50 10.74 27.56 7.14
CA LEU A 50 10.75 28.05 8.52
C LEU A 50 12.16 28.34 9.02
N SER A 51 13.16 27.52 8.64
CA SER A 51 14.57 27.77 8.94
C SER A 51 15.08 29.07 8.30
N GLU A 52 14.71 29.34 7.04
CA GLU A 52 15.12 30.58 6.37
C GLU A 52 14.42 31.81 6.96
N GLN A 53 13.15 31.71 7.34
CA GLN A 53 12.44 32.79 8.04
C GLN A 53 13.04 33.08 9.43
N ALA A 54 13.53 32.07 10.14
CA ALA A 54 14.16 32.25 11.45
C ALA A 54 15.54 32.92 11.40
N LYS A 55 16.17 32.98 10.20
CA LYS A 55 17.46 33.64 9.98
C LYS A 55 17.34 35.10 9.54
N GLN A 56 16.15 35.54 9.12
CA GLN A 56 15.84 36.94 8.81
C GLN A 56 15.49 37.71 10.08
#